data_AF-A0A494SV35-F1
#
_entry.id   AF-A0A494SV35-F1
#
_cell.length_a   1.000
_cell.length_b   1.000
_cell.length_c   1.000
_cell.angle_alpha   90.00
_cell.angle_beta   90.00
_cell.angle_gamma   90.00
#
_symmetry.space_group_name_H-M   'P 1'
#
loop_
_entity.id
_entity.type
_entity.pdbx_description
1 polymer ?
#
loop_
_entity_poly.entity_id
_entity_poly.type
_entity_poly.pdbx_seq_one_letter_code
_entity_poly.pdbx_strand_id
1 'polypeptide(L)' 'MAAPSPISPEEQRALDEVRDRLAAMFPGSDVAAIVAESHRRFDGGKIRDFVPLFVERDARTRLAGAQG' A
#
# COMPACT_ATOMS: atom_id res chain seq x y z
N MET A 1 -6.84 22.41 -2.84
CA MET A 1 -6.36 21.04 -2.58
C MET A 1 -4.86 21.12 -2.43
N ALA A 2 -4.28 20.67 -1.31
CA ALA A 2 -2.82 20.59 -1.21
C ALA A 2 -2.33 19.55 -2.23
N ALA A 3 -1.27 19.86 -2.98
CA ALA A 3 -0.62 18.87 -3.82
C ALA A 3 -0.18 17.67 -2.96
N PRO A 4 -0.26 16.43 -3.46
CA PRO A 4 0.24 15.28 -2.71
C PRO A 4 1.71 15.54 -2.36
N SER A 5 2.08 15.33 -1.09
CA SER A 5 3.49 15.31 -0.70
C SER A 5 4.21 14.30 -1.60
N PRO A 6 5.36 14.66 -2.20
CA PRO A 6 6.12 13.71 -2.99
C PRO A 6 6.51 12.53 -2.09
N ILE A 7 6.21 11.33 -2.56
CA ILE A 7 6.63 10.07 -1.94
C ILE A 7 8.16 9.98 -1.96
N SER A 8 8.76 9.67 -0.81
CA SER A 8 10.21 9.48 -0.71
C SER A 8 10.64 8.17 -1.40
N PRO A 9 11.88 8.08 -1.91
CA PRO A 9 12.43 6.83 -2.46
C PRO A 9 12.36 5.66 -1.48
N GLU A 10 12.52 5.90 -0.19
CA GLU A 10 12.39 4.90 0.87
C GLU A 10 10.94 4.41 1.02
N GLU A 11 9.96 5.31 0.95
CA GLU A 11 8.54 4.94 0.96
C GLU A 11 8.20 4.10 -0.27
N GLN A 12 8.70 4.50 -1.45
CA GLN A 12 8.52 3.76 -2.70
C GLN A 12 9.09 2.34 -2.61
N ARG A 13 10.34 2.19 -2.16
CA ARG A 13 10.95 0.86 -1.97
C ARG A 13 10.17 0.00 -0.98
N ALA A 14 9.76 0.57 0.14
CA ALA A 14 8.97 -0.15 1.13
C ALA A 14 7.62 -0.63 0.55
N LEU A 15 6.96 0.20 -0.28
CA LEU A 15 5.73 -0.19 -0.97
C LEU A 15 5.95 -1.30 -1.99
N ASP A 16 7.07 -1.30 -2.70
CA ASP A 16 7.42 -2.38 -3.63
C ASP A 16 7.66 -3.70 -2.90
N GLU A 17 8.37 -3.69 -1.77
CA GLU A 17 8.54 -4.88 -0.92
C GLU A 17 7.20 -5.39 -0.35
N VAL A 18 6.29 -4.49 0.03
CA VAL A 18 4.93 -4.84 0.47
C VAL A 18 4.17 -5.55 -0.65
N ARG A 19 4.25 -5.05 -1.89
CA ARG A 19 3.60 -5.66 -3.06
C ARG A 19 4.13 -7.07 -3.30
N ASP A 20 5.45 -7.27 -3.23
CA ASP A 20 6.06 -8.59 -3.43
C ASP A 20 5.61 -9.59 -2.36
N ARG A 21 5.61 -9.18 -1.07
CA ARG A 21 5.12 -10.03 0.03
C ARG A 21 3.65 -10.41 -0.14
N LEU A 22 2.80 -9.45 -0.45
CA LEU A 22 1.36 -9.67 -0.64
C LEU A 22 1.07 -10.53 -1.87
N ALA A 23 1.79 -10.33 -2.98
CA ALA A 23 1.65 -11.16 -4.18
C ALA A 23 2.01 -12.63 -3.91
N ALA A 24 3.02 -12.88 -3.08
CA ALA A 24 3.36 -14.23 -2.66
C ALA A 24 2.30 -14.87 -1.74
N MET A 25 1.65 -14.08 -0.87
CA MET A 25 0.62 -14.57 0.05
C MET A 25 -0.76 -14.75 -0.59
N PHE A 26 -1.09 -13.96 -1.61
CA PHE A 26 -2.40 -13.90 -2.26
C PHE A 26 -2.26 -14.12 -3.78
N PRO A 27 -1.83 -15.32 -4.21
CA PRO A 27 -1.67 -15.61 -5.63
C PRO A 27 -3.02 -15.49 -6.36
N GLY A 28 -3.03 -14.78 -7.49
CA GLY A 28 -4.22 -14.57 -8.33
C GLY A 28 -5.04 -13.32 -8.00
N SER A 29 -4.74 -12.62 -6.91
CA SER A 29 -5.39 -11.34 -6.59
C SER A 29 -4.69 -10.15 -7.23
N ASP A 30 -5.41 -9.05 -7.47
CA ASP A 30 -4.83 -7.79 -7.97
C ASP A 30 -4.19 -6.97 -6.83
N VAL A 31 -3.05 -7.45 -6.36
CA VAL A 31 -2.30 -6.84 -5.25
C VAL A 31 -1.86 -5.42 -5.58
N ALA A 32 -1.47 -5.15 -6.81
CA ALA A 32 -0.97 -3.83 -7.21
C ALA A 32 -2.07 -2.77 -7.12
N ALA A 33 -3.28 -3.07 -7.61
CA ALA A 33 -4.41 -2.15 -7.52
C ALA A 33 -4.81 -1.90 -6.05
N ILE A 34 -4.87 -2.95 -5.24
CA ILE A 34 -5.29 -2.84 -3.84
C ILE A 34 -4.28 -2.03 -3.02
N VAL A 35 -2.97 -2.28 -3.18
CA VAL A 35 -1.92 -1.50 -2.51
C VAL A 35 -1.97 -0.04 -2.93
N ALA A 36 -2.17 0.25 -4.22
CA ALA A 36 -2.31 1.62 -4.71
C ALA A 36 -3.53 2.32 -4.11
N GLU A 37 -4.68 1.65 -4.03
CA GLU A 37 -5.88 2.23 -3.42
C GLU A 37 -5.70 2.49 -1.92
N SER A 38 -5.09 1.55 -1.20
CA SER A 38 -4.74 1.72 0.23
C SER A 38 -3.76 2.89 0.44
N HIS A 39 -2.78 3.07 -0.45
CA HIS A 39 -1.79 4.15 -0.38
C HIS A 39 -2.40 5.54 -0.57
N ARG A 40 -3.32 5.69 -1.54
CA ARG A 40 -3.99 6.97 -1.83
C ARG A 40 -4.77 7.56 -0.66
N ARG A 41 -5.15 6.73 0.31
CA ARG A 41 -5.78 7.21 1.55
C ARG A 41 -4.87 8.11 2.39
N PHE A 42 -3.57 8.07 2.15
CA PHE A 42 -2.55 8.89 2.81
C PHE A 42 -2.06 10.06 1.96
N ASP A 43 -2.68 10.35 0.82
CA ASP A 43 -2.33 11.49 -0.03
C ASP A 43 -2.40 12.81 0.76
N GLY A 44 -1.40 13.67 0.60
CA GLY A 44 -1.32 14.98 1.28
C GLY A 44 -0.90 14.95 2.75
N GLY A 45 -0.63 13.78 3.32
CA GLY A 45 -0.01 13.65 4.64
C GLY A 45 1.43 14.18 4.66
N LYS A 46 1.78 14.96 5.70
CA LYS A 46 3.13 15.53 5.89
C LYS A 46 4.12 14.58 6.58
N ILE A 47 3.62 13.67 7.41
CA ILE A 47 4.40 12.63 8.11
C ILE A 47 4.03 11.30 7.45
N ARG A 48 5.03 10.57 6.95
CA ARG A 48 4.80 9.42 6.05
C ARG A 48 5.58 8.15 6.41
N ASP A 49 6.39 8.18 7.47
CA ASP A 49 7.29 7.09 7.86
C ASP A 49 6.57 5.74 8.06
N PHE A 50 5.31 5.78 8.50
CA PHE A 50 4.50 4.59 8.77
C PHE A 50 3.48 4.27 7.68
N VAL A 51 3.42 5.06 6.60
CA VAL A 51 2.47 4.84 5.50
C VAL A 51 2.61 3.43 4.92
N PRO A 52 3.81 2.90 4.62
CA PRO A 52 3.94 1.53 4.09
C PRO A 52 3.33 0.45 4.99
N LEU A 53 3.50 0.58 6.32
CA LEU A 53 2.94 -0.38 7.28
C LEU A 53 1.41 -0.33 7.33
N PHE A 54 0.82 0.86 7.26
CA PHE A 54 -0.63 1.01 7.25
C PHE A 54 -1.23 0.52 5.94
N VAL A 55 -0.55 0.76 4.81
CA VAL A 55 -0.92 0.24 3.50
C VAL A 55 -0.90 -1.28 3.49
N GLU A 56 0.18 -1.91 3.97
CA GLU A 56 0.28 -3.37 4.05
C GLU A 56 -0.85 -3.98 4.89
N ARG A 57 -1.16 -3.37 6.04
CA ARG A 57 -2.23 -3.84 6.92
C ARG A 57 -3.61 -3.75 6.25
N ASP A 58 -3.93 -2.61 5.63
CA ASP A 58 -5.22 -2.40 4.95
C ASP A 58 -5.36 -3.34 3.74
N ALA A 59 -4.33 -3.40 2.89
CA ALA A 59 -4.31 -4.27 1.72
C ALA A 59 -4.47 -5.75 2.11
N ARG A 60 -3.78 -6.22 3.16
CA ARG A 60 -3.92 -7.59 3.67
C ARG A 60 -5.34 -7.89 4.14
N THR A 61 -5.99 -6.95 4.84
CA THR A 61 -7.39 -7.12 5.27
C THR A 61 -8.33 -7.24 4.08
N ARG A 62 -8.16 -6.40 3.04
CA ARG A 62 -8.98 -6.44 1.83
C ARG A 62 -8.78 -7.72 1.04
N LEU A 63 -7.52 -8.13 0.84
CA LEU A 63 -7.17 -9.36 0.13
C LEU A 63 -7.72 -10.60 0.82
N ALA A 64 -7.61 -10.68 2.16
CA ALA A 64 -8.17 -11.79 2.93
C ALA A 64 -9.70 -11.87 2.84
N GLY A 65 -10.38 -10.72 2.75
CA GLY A 65 -11.84 -10.66 2.57
C GLY A 65 -12.31 -10.94 1.14
N ALA A 66 -11.46 -10.72 0.13
CA ALA A 66 -11.77 -10.97 -1.28
C ALA A 66 -11.61 -12.45 -1.70
N GLN A 67 -10.84 -13.23 -0.92
CA GLN A 67 -10.56 -14.64 -1.19
C GLN A 67 -11.51 -15.61 -0.43
N GLY A 68 -12.63 -15.11 0.09
CA GLY A 68 -13.62 -15.86 0.89
C GLY A 68 -14.97 -16.03 0.19
#